data_AF-E9EE42-F1
#
_entry.id   AF-E9EE42-F1
#
_cell.length_a   1.000
_cell.length_b   1.000
_cell.length_c   1.000
_cell.angle_alpha   90.00
_cell.angle_beta   90.00
_cell.angle_gamma   90.00
#
_symmetry.space_group_name_H-M   'P 1'
#
loop_
_entity.id
_entity.type
_entity.pdbx_description
1 polymer ?
#
loop_
_entity_poly.entity_id
_entity_poly.type
_entity_poly.pdbx_seq_one_letter_code
_entity_poly.pdbx_strand_id
1 'polypeptide(L)'
;MLPTPDTSHVPYSRVYEPAEDSFLLLDTLSSPSETAFLQTAFPSSSPAPLVVEIGTGSGIVVAFLNAHARTLFGHRHLLTCGADMNAFACRATVQTVLTAAAANAGSHGMYLGSWTGDLAGALRPREVDVLVFNPPVGRRRRAELGRRGLPAEPVIRGGQRRHGDDEEAGWDAAGGFVGEGVRLPVAVQAEPARGGGDEDWRAGGVLEG
;
A
#
# COMPACT_ATOMS: atom_id res chain seq x y z
N MET A 1 -18.31 12.46 -1.88
CA MET A 1 -17.50 11.31 -2.32
C MET A 1 -16.66 11.74 -3.50
N LEU A 2 -15.39 11.38 -3.51
CA LEU A 2 -14.47 11.67 -4.61
C LEU A 2 -14.68 10.66 -5.75
N PRO A 3 -14.55 11.07 -7.03
CA PRO A 3 -14.71 10.15 -8.15
C PRO A 3 -13.69 9.01 -8.14
N THR A 4 -14.16 7.78 -8.33
CA THR A 4 -13.31 6.60 -8.47
C THR A 4 -12.58 6.59 -9.83
N PRO A 5 -11.29 6.24 -9.89
CA PRO A 5 -10.55 6.08 -11.15
C PRO A 5 -11.18 5.04 -12.09
N ASP A 6 -11.13 5.33 -13.39
CA ASP A 6 -11.52 4.37 -14.43
C ASP A 6 -10.46 3.27 -14.55
N THR A 7 -10.93 2.02 -14.46
CA THR A 7 -10.12 0.80 -14.58
C THR A 7 -10.61 -0.10 -15.72
N SER A 8 -11.46 0.41 -16.61
CA SER A 8 -12.04 -0.35 -17.74
C SER A 8 -11.00 -0.95 -18.70
N HIS A 9 -9.79 -0.38 -18.75
CA HIS A 9 -8.67 -0.91 -19.55
C HIS A 9 -7.96 -2.11 -18.94
N VAL A 10 -8.22 -2.40 -17.67
CA VAL A 10 -7.45 -3.39 -16.91
C VAL A 10 -7.83 -4.81 -17.37
N PRO A 11 -6.84 -5.65 -17.75
CA PRO A 11 -7.12 -7.03 -18.15
C PRO A 11 -7.31 -7.91 -16.90
N TYR A 12 -8.54 -7.97 -16.36
CA TYR A 12 -8.86 -8.70 -15.13
C TYR A 12 -8.60 -10.21 -15.15
N SER A 13 -8.34 -10.79 -16.32
CA SER A 13 -7.83 -12.17 -16.44
C SER A 13 -6.42 -12.34 -15.87
N ARG A 14 -5.68 -11.26 -15.64
CA ARG A 14 -4.28 -11.25 -15.19
C ARG A 14 -4.01 -10.27 -14.07
N VAL A 15 -4.95 -9.41 -13.73
CA VAL A 15 -4.77 -8.31 -12.77
C VAL A 15 -5.98 -8.32 -11.84
N TYR A 16 -5.75 -8.00 -10.57
CA TYR A 16 -6.81 -7.88 -9.59
C TYR A 16 -7.86 -6.85 -10.03
N GLU A 17 -9.12 -7.26 -10.07
CA GLU A 17 -10.26 -6.37 -10.29
C GLU A 17 -10.60 -5.68 -8.96
N PRO A 18 -10.78 -4.34 -8.94
CA PRO A 18 -11.23 -3.66 -7.74
C PRO A 18 -12.51 -4.29 -7.18
N ALA A 19 -12.47 -4.69 -5.91
CA ALA A 19 -13.61 -5.25 -5.20
C ALA A 19 -13.91 -4.44 -3.93
N GLU A 20 -14.77 -4.97 -3.07
CA GLU A 20 -15.21 -4.31 -1.83
C GLU A 20 -14.06 -3.79 -0.96
N ASP A 21 -13.01 -4.59 -0.81
CA ASP A 21 -11.79 -4.23 -0.07
C ASP A 21 -11.13 -2.95 -0.61
N SER A 22 -11.08 -2.82 -1.93
CA SER A 22 -10.52 -1.67 -2.63
C SER A 22 -11.35 -0.44 -2.38
N PHE A 23 -12.68 -0.53 -2.48
CA PHE A 23 -13.58 0.59 -2.25
C PHE A 23 -13.64 1.01 -0.78
N LEU A 24 -13.58 0.06 0.15
CA LEU A 24 -13.47 0.33 1.58
C LEU A 24 -12.18 1.08 1.91
N LEU A 25 -11.07 0.72 1.25
CA LEU A 25 -9.81 1.45 1.37
C LEU A 25 -9.93 2.88 0.82
N LEU A 26 -10.57 3.09 -0.34
CA LEU A 26 -10.81 4.45 -0.87
C LEU A 26 -11.69 5.30 0.08
N ASP A 27 -12.74 4.71 0.64
CA ASP A 27 -13.62 5.39 1.59
C ASP A 27 -12.88 5.75 2.89
N THR A 28 -11.99 4.86 3.36
CA THR A 28 -11.15 5.12 4.53
C THR A 28 -10.19 6.27 4.29
N LEU A 29 -9.45 6.22 3.17
CA LEU A 29 -8.49 7.26 2.77
C LEU A 29 -9.15 8.63 2.55
N SER A 30 -10.41 8.65 2.10
CA SER A 30 -11.18 9.88 1.90
C SER A 30 -12.08 10.27 3.07
N SER A 31 -11.99 9.55 4.19
CA SER A 31 -12.72 9.88 5.41
C SER A 31 -12.25 11.23 5.98
N PRO A 32 -13.13 12.00 6.66
CA PRO A 32 -12.74 13.29 7.24
C PRO A 32 -11.58 13.19 8.25
N SER A 33 -11.53 12.13 9.04
CA SER A 33 -10.45 11.89 10.00
C SER A 33 -9.12 11.66 9.31
N GLU A 34 -9.10 10.82 8.27
CA GLU A 34 -7.87 10.48 7.55
C GLU A 34 -7.34 11.67 6.74
N THR A 35 -8.24 12.38 6.05
CA THR A 35 -7.88 13.61 5.34
C THR A 35 -7.34 14.68 6.29
N ALA A 36 -7.91 14.84 7.48
CA ALA A 36 -7.39 15.78 8.48
C ALA A 36 -6.00 15.37 9.01
N PHE A 37 -5.77 14.08 9.21
CA PHE A 37 -4.47 13.54 9.58
C PHE A 37 -3.41 13.84 8.50
N LEU A 38 -3.69 13.47 7.24
CA LEU A 38 -2.76 13.68 6.12
C LEU A 38 -2.43 15.16 5.91
N GLN A 39 -3.42 16.05 5.98
CA GLN A 39 -3.23 17.50 5.87
C GLN A 39 -2.39 18.09 7.01
N THR A 40 -2.51 17.53 8.22
CA THR A 40 -1.73 17.97 9.38
C THR A 40 -0.30 17.44 9.34
N ALA A 41 -0.12 16.17 8.93
CA ALA A 41 1.18 15.52 8.83
C ALA A 41 2.03 16.10 7.71
N PHE A 42 1.40 16.48 6.59
CA PHE A 42 2.07 16.96 5.38
C PHE A 42 1.55 18.34 4.96
N PRO A 43 1.89 19.42 5.68
CA PRO A 43 1.49 20.76 5.30
C PRO A 43 2.19 21.20 4.01
N SER A 44 1.59 22.13 3.26
CA SER A 44 2.14 22.61 1.97
C SER A 44 3.49 23.32 2.06
N SER A 45 3.92 23.69 3.27
CA SER A 45 5.24 24.25 3.58
C SER A 45 6.33 23.19 3.77
N SER A 46 5.97 21.91 3.88
CA SER A 46 6.91 20.79 4.00
C SER A 46 7.32 20.23 2.63
N PRO A 47 8.40 19.44 2.54
CA PRO A 47 8.73 18.69 1.33
C PRO A 47 7.57 17.80 0.88
N ALA A 48 7.46 17.57 -0.43
CA ALA A 48 6.40 16.71 -0.98
C ALA A 48 6.55 15.27 -0.45
N PRO A 49 5.54 14.71 0.23
CA PRO A 49 5.63 13.34 0.74
C PRO A 49 5.62 12.32 -0.40
N LEU A 50 6.38 11.23 -0.19
CA LEU A 50 6.37 10.05 -1.03
C LEU A 50 5.35 9.02 -0.53
N VAL A 51 4.32 8.81 -1.34
CA VAL A 51 3.32 7.75 -1.17
C VAL A 51 3.68 6.56 -2.04
N VAL A 52 3.78 5.38 -1.43
CA VAL A 52 4.03 4.13 -2.14
C VAL A 52 2.90 3.15 -1.89
N GLU A 53 2.28 2.64 -2.95
CA GLU A 53 1.38 1.50 -2.87
C GLU A 53 2.14 0.20 -3.17
N ILE A 54 2.04 -0.80 -2.28
CA ILE A 54 2.53 -2.15 -2.51
C ILE A 54 1.37 -3.03 -2.99
N GLY A 55 1.61 -3.86 -4.00
CA GLY A 55 0.58 -4.70 -4.61
C GLY A 55 -0.48 -3.89 -5.36
N THR A 56 -0.05 -3.03 -6.28
CA THR A 56 -0.93 -2.03 -6.92
C THR A 56 -2.12 -2.62 -7.68
N GLY A 57 -2.04 -3.87 -8.15
CA GLY A 57 -3.16 -4.51 -8.88
C GLY A 57 -3.62 -3.68 -10.09
N SER A 58 -4.89 -3.27 -10.09
CA SER A 58 -5.47 -2.38 -11.11
C SER A 58 -4.89 -0.96 -11.08
N GLY A 59 -4.23 -0.57 -9.99
CA GLY A 59 -3.75 0.77 -9.68
C GLY A 59 -4.82 1.72 -9.18
N ILE A 60 -6.01 1.22 -8.81
CA ILE A 60 -7.14 2.07 -8.41
C ILE A 60 -6.80 2.94 -7.18
N VAL A 61 -6.03 2.43 -6.21
CA VAL A 61 -5.75 3.14 -4.96
C VAL A 61 -4.72 4.24 -5.17
N VAL A 62 -3.53 3.93 -5.73
CA VAL A 62 -2.54 4.96 -6.03
C VAL A 62 -3.06 5.99 -7.05
N ALA A 63 -3.91 5.59 -8.00
CA ALA A 63 -4.55 6.53 -8.92
C ALA A 63 -5.53 7.46 -8.21
N PHE A 64 -6.31 6.95 -7.24
CA PHE A 64 -7.21 7.76 -6.42
C PHE A 64 -6.44 8.79 -5.58
N LEU A 65 -5.40 8.33 -4.86
CA LEU A 65 -4.53 9.19 -4.06
C LEU A 65 -3.86 10.27 -4.92
N ASN A 66 -3.33 9.88 -6.09
CA ASN A 66 -2.70 10.81 -7.01
C ASN A 66 -3.70 11.84 -7.55
N ALA A 67 -4.84 11.40 -8.10
CA ALA A 67 -5.82 12.28 -8.74
C ALA A 67 -6.43 13.30 -7.75
N HIS A 68 -6.62 12.88 -6.50
CA HIS A 68 -7.30 13.67 -5.46
C HIS A 68 -6.35 14.30 -4.45
N ALA A 69 -5.05 14.42 -4.77
CA ALA A 69 -4.02 14.93 -3.87
C ALA A 69 -4.43 16.24 -3.19
N ARG A 70 -4.99 17.20 -3.93
CA ARG A 70 -5.45 18.47 -3.37
C ARG A 70 -6.52 18.31 -2.28
N THR A 71 -7.45 17.38 -2.43
CA THR A 71 -8.50 17.17 -1.44
C THR A 71 -7.96 16.38 -0.24
N LEU A 72 -7.18 15.33 -0.50
CA LEU A 72 -6.70 14.40 0.53
C LEU A 72 -5.55 14.96 1.37
N PHE A 73 -4.61 15.68 0.74
CA PHE A 73 -3.44 16.27 1.39
C PHE A 73 -3.53 17.81 1.51
N GLY A 74 -4.61 18.42 1.03
CA GLY A 74 -4.79 19.89 1.03
C GLY A 74 -3.99 20.62 -0.05
N HIS A 75 -3.12 19.92 -0.78
CA HIS A 75 -2.26 20.49 -1.83
C HIS A 75 -1.85 19.45 -2.88
N ARG A 76 -1.20 19.90 -3.95
CA ARG A 76 -0.75 19.05 -5.07
C ARG A 76 0.69 18.55 -4.96
N HIS A 77 1.45 19.00 -3.97
CA HIS A 77 2.84 18.60 -3.76
C HIS A 77 2.92 17.19 -3.19
N LEU A 78 2.53 16.18 -3.98
CA LEU A 78 2.47 14.78 -3.58
C LEU A 78 3.24 13.95 -4.60
N LEU A 79 4.14 13.09 -4.16
CA LEU A 79 4.80 12.10 -5.01
C LEU A 79 4.11 10.75 -4.81
N THR A 80 3.72 10.08 -5.89
CA THR A 80 3.13 8.75 -5.81
C THR A 80 3.88 7.75 -6.69
N CYS A 81 4.08 6.54 -6.19
CA CYS A 81 4.56 5.41 -6.97
C CYS A 81 4.00 4.10 -6.43
N GLY A 82 4.30 2.99 -7.09
CA GLY A 82 3.89 1.70 -6.55
C GLY A 82 4.67 0.50 -7.07
N ALA A 83 4.59 -0.58 -6.31
CA ALA A 83 5.25 -1.85 -6.60
C ALA A 83 4.20 -2.94 -6.81
N ASP A 84 4.43 -3.83 -7.77
CA ASP A 84 3.66 -5.07 -7.86
C ASP A 84 4.55 -6.21 -8.37
N MET A 85 4.36 -7.43 -7.88
CA MET A 85 5.09 -8.60 -8.39
C MET A 85 4.69 -8.96 -9.83
N ASN A 86 3.54 -8.47 -10.30
CA ASN A 86 2.97 -8.74 -11.59
C ASN A 86 3.19 -7.57 -12.55
N ALA A 87 3.99 -7.79 -13.60
CA ALA A 87 4.25 -6.76 -14.61
C ALA A 87 2.98 -6.31 -15.38
N PHE A 88 1.93 -7.12 -15.45
CA PHE A 88 0.64 -6.69 -16.01
C PHE A 88 -0.05 -5.67 -15.10
N ALA A 89 0.03 -5.85 -13.78
CA ALA A 89 -0.49 -4.90 -12.80
C ALA A 89 0.27 -3.57 -12.88
N CYS A 90 1.62 -3.59 -12.91
CA CYS A 90 2.41 -2.37 -13.09
C CYS A 90 1.98 -1.55 -14.33
N ARG A 91 1.81 -2.22 -15.48
CA ARG A 91 1.35 -1.57 -16.71
C ARG A 91 -0.08 -1.03 -16.60
N ALA A 92 -0.98 -1.81 -16.00
CA ALA A 92 -2.35 -1.38 -15.74
C ALA A 92 -2.37 -0.13 -14.85
N THR A 93 -1.60 -0.13 -13.76
CA THR A 93 -1.46 1.00 -12.82
C THR A 93 -0.99 2.27 -13.53
N VAL A 94 0.04 2.20 -14.39
CA VAL A 94 0.49 3.38 -15.15
C VAL A 94 -0.66 3.98 -15.94
N GLN A 95 -1.43 3.16 -16.67
CA GLN A 95 -2.54 3.65 -17.46
C GLN A 95 -3.68 4.20 -16.57
N THR A 96 -4.00 3.54 -15.45
CA THR A 96 -5.03 4.01 -14.50
C THR A 96 -4.67 5.38 -13.92
N VAL A 97 -3.42 5.55 -13.48
CA VAL A 97 -2.96 6.82 -12.89
C VAL A 97 -2.95 7.94 -13.92
N LEU A 98 -2.44 7.69 -15.12
CA LEU A 98 -2.41 8.72 -16.18
C LEU A 98 -3.82 9.16 -16.61
N THR A 99 -4.75 8.22 -16.76
CA THR A 99 -6.15 8.52 -17.08
C THR A 99 -6.80 9.33 -15.95
N ALA A 100 -6.61 8.92 -14.69
CA ALA A 100 -7.17 9.63 -13.54
C ALA A 100 -6.57 11.03 -13.36
N ALA A 101 -5.26 11.19 -13.57
CA ALA A 101 -4.59 12.49 -13.51
C ALA A 101 -5.09 13.43 -14.61
N ALA A 102 -5.26 12.93 -15.85
CA ALA A 102 -5.80 13.71 -16.96
C ALA A 102 -7.24 14.20 -16.68
N ALA A 103 -8.08 13.36 -16.07
CA ALA A 103 -9.42 13.74 -15.65
C ALA A 103 -9.44 14.73 -14.46
N ASN A 104 -8.33 14.88 -13.73
CA ASN A 104 -8.22 15.68 -12.50
C ASN A 104 -7.06 16.70 -12.55
N ALA A 105 -6.85 17.36 -13.71
CA ALA A 105 -5.75 18.29 -14.00
C ALA A 105 -5.46 19.35 -12.92
N GLY A 106 -6.50 19.81 -12.21
CA GLY A 106 -6.42 20.83 -11.16
C GLY A 106 -6.15 20.31 -9.74
N SER A 107 -6.11 18.98 -9.56
CA SER A 107 -6.03 18.33 -8.25
C SER A 107 -4.88 17.34 -8.12
N HIS A 108 -4.41 16.75 -9.23
CA HIS A 108 -3.52 15.60 -9.14
C HIS A 108 -2.09 15.93 -8.64
N GLY A 109 -1.44 14.97 -7.99
CA GLY A 109 -0.03 14.98 -7.62
C GLY A 109 0.90 14.59 -8.77
N MET A 110 2.14 14.23 -8.45
CA MET A 110 3.15 13.76 -9.40
C MET A 110 3.30 12.24 -9.29
N TYR A 111 3.05 11.54 -10.38
CA TYR A 111 3.26 10.09 -10.44
C TYR A 111 4.67 9.80 -10.95
N LEU A 112 5.45 9.05 -10.16
CA LEU A 112 6.83 8.69 -10.48
C LEU A 112 6.93 7.38 -11.28
N GLY A 113 5.85 6.60 -11.32
CA GLY A 113 5.80 5.30 -12.01
C GLY A 113 5.53 4.13 -11.08
N SER A 114 5.54 2.93 -11.67
CA SER A 114 5.46 1.67 -10.94
C SER A 114 6.56 0.72 -11.39
N TRP A 115 7.01 -0.17 -10.50
CA TRP A 115 8.04 -1.15 -10.80
C TRP A 115 7.62 -2.56 -10.41
N THR A 116 8.18 -3.53 -11.12
CA THR A 116 8.00 -4.93 -10.78
C THR A 116 8.97 -5.31 -9.66
N GLY A 117 8.45 -5.76 -8.53
CA GLY A 117 9.28 -6.06 -7.36
C GLY A 117 8.56 -6.88 -6.31
N ASP A 118 9.34 -7.50 -5.42
CA ASP A 118 8.83 -8.19 -4.24
C ASP A 118 8.69 -7.19 -3.09
N LEU A 119 7.44 -6.88 -2.73
CA LEU A 119 7.09 -5.92 -1.68
C LEU A 119 7.91 -4.62 -1.79
N ALA A 120 8.49 -4.17 -0.68
CA ALA A 120 9.33 -2.99 -0.57
C ALA A 120 10.82 -3.27 -0.84
N GLY A 121 11.20 -4.43 -1.37
CA GLY A 121 12.61 -4.85 -1.47
C GLY A 121 13.52 -3.95 -2.31
N ALA A 122 12.94 -3.10 -3.17
CA ALA A 122 13.67 -2.10 -3.97
C ALA A 122 13.76 -0.72 -3.31
N LEU A 123 13.08 -0.52 -2.18
CA LEU A 123 13.03 0.76 -1.47
C LEU A 123 14.11 0.81 -0.40
N ARG A 124 14.72 1.97 -0.21
CA ARG A 124 15.63 2.15 0.91
C ARG A 124 14.82 2.46 2.18
N PRO A 125 15.35 2.09 3.36
CA PRO A 125 14.72 2.49 4.62
C PRO A 125 14.55 4.00 4.70
N ARG A 126 13.43 4.45 5.29
CA ARG A 126 13.11 5.86 5.59
C ARG A 126 12.98 6.78 4.36
N GLU A 127 12.69 6.24 3.17
CA GLU A 127 12.36 7.04 1.98
C GLU A 127 10.86 7.23 1.77
N VAL A 128 10.01 6.40 2.40
CA VAL A 128 8.55 6.42 2.21
C VAL A 128 7.87 7.13 3.38
N ASP A 129 7.06 8.14 3.07
CA ASP A 129 6.28 8.89 4.06
C ASP A 129 4.91 8.26 4.31
N VAL A 130 4.29 7.71 3.26
CA VAL A 130 3.01 6.98 3.34
C VAL A 130 3.11 5.67 2.58
N LEU A 131 2.92 4.55 3.27
CA LEU A 131 2.90 3.22 2.67
C LEU A 131 1.48 2.69 2.65
N VAL A 132 0.95 2.38 1.48
CA VAL A 132 -0.38 1.80 1.31
C VAL A 132 -0.25 0.34 0.88
N PHE A 133 -0.99 -0.56 1.51
CA PHE A 133 -0.95 -1.97 1.15
C PHE A 133 -2.31 -2.63 1.38
N ASN A 134 -2.96 -3.07 0.30
CA ASN A 134 -4.11 -3.96 0.35
C ASN A 134 -3.64 -5.41 0.05
N PRO A 135 -3.24 -6.20 1.07
CA PRO A 135 -2.62 -7.50 0.85
C PRO A 135 -3.60 -8.53 0.28
N PRO A 136 -3.11 -9.57 -0.44
CA PRO A 136 -3.96 -10.65 -0.89
C PRO A 136 -4.57 -11.39 0.31
N VAL A 137 -5.90 -11.38 0.42
CA VAL A 137 -6.67 -11.99 1.53
C VAL A 137 -6.65 -13.53 1.54
N GLY A 138 -6.05 -14.16 0.52
CA GLY A 138 -5.99 -15.61 0.36
C GLY A 138 -4.98 -16.26 1.30
N ARG A 139 -5.46 -17.01 2.30
CA ARG A 139 -4.64 -18.00 3.02
C ARG A 139 -4.01 -18.95 2.01
N ARG A 140 -2.72 -18.78 1.69
CA ARG A 140 -1.93 -19.94 1.26
C ARG A 140 -1.90 -20.90 2.45
N ARG A 141 -2.71 -21.96 2.38
CA ARG A 141 -2.61 -23.07 3.34
C ARG A 141 -1.15 -23.49 3.37
N ARG A 142 -0.50 -23.44 4.55
CA ARG A 142 0.92 -23.85 4.76
C ARG A 142 1.29 -25.21 4.15
N ALA A 143 0.30 -26.02 3.79
CA ALA A 143 0.44 -27.35 3.22
C ALA A 143 1.11 -27.42 1.82
N GLU A 144 1.22 -26.32 1.06
CA GLU A 144 1.83 -26.37 -0.28
C GLU A 144 3.34 -26.11 -0.33
N LEU A 145 3.93 -25.53 0.72
CA LEU A 145 5.40 -25.41 0.81
C LEU A 145 6.09 -26.75 1.14
N GLY A 146 5.36 -27.71 1.72
CA GLY A 146 5.93 -29.01 2.12
C GLY A 146 6.18 -29.99 0.96
N ARG A 147 5.68 -29.71 -0.26
CA ARG A 147 5.79 -30.64 -1.40
C ARG A 147 7.04 -30.47 -2.26
N ARG A 148 7.90 -29.48 -1.99
CA ARG A 148 9.11 -29.22 -2.78
C ARG A 148 10.42 -29.60 -2.11
N GLY A 149 10.39 -30.36 -1.01
CA GLY A 149 11.59 -30.97 -0.42
C GLY A 149 12.66 -29.97 0.03
N LEU A 150 12.29 -28.70 0.23
CA LEU A 150 13.18 -27.71 0.85
C LEU A 150 13.01 -27.82 2.37
N PRO A 151 14.10 -27.82 3.15
CA PRO A 151 14.04 -28.00 4.59
C PRO A 151 13.18 -26.91 5.24
N ALA A 152 12.31 -27.33 6.16
CA ALA A 152 11.31 -26.50 6.84
C ALA A 152 11.87 -25.70 8.03
N GLU A 153 13.15 -25.35 8.01
CA GLU A 153 13.83 -24.59 9.07
C GLU A 153 14.72 -23.53 8.40
N PRO A 154 14.77 -22.29 8.92
CA PRO A 154 15.73 -21.30 8.47
C PRO A 154 17.14 -21.81 8.81
N VAL A 155 17.93 -22.13 7.78
CA VAL A 155 19.37 -22.32 7.94
C VAL A 155 19.99 -20.93 8.19
N ILE A 156 20.00 -20.52 9.46
CA ILE A 156 20.85 -19.46 9.94
C ILE A 156 22.29 -19.98 9.88
N ARG A 157 23.05 -19.61 8.84
CA ARG A 157 24.53 -19.64 8.89
C ARG A 157 25.04 -18.27 9.31
N GLY A 158 24.96 -18.02 10.61
CA GLY A 158 25.70 -16.95 11.26
C GLY A 158 27.17 -17.33 11.38
N GLY A 159 28.03 -16.68 10.60
CA GLY A 159 29.47 -16.60 10.82
C GLY A 159 29.78 -15.29 11.56
N GLN A 160 30.03 -15.41 12.86
CA GLN A 160 30.30 -14.35 13.84
C GLN A 160 31.24 -13.23 13.37
N ARG A 161 30.92 -11.97 13.73
CA ARG A 161 31.68 -11.20 14.74
C ARG A 161 30.74 -10.30 15.56
N ARG A 162 31.01 -10.31 16.87
CA ARG A 162 30.45 -9.55 18.01
C ARG A 162 30.44 -8.04 17.69
N HIS A 163 29.58 -7.17 18.20
CA HIS A 163 29.06 -6.95 19.56
C HIS A 163 28.12 -5.71 19.47
N GLY A 164 27.01 -5.66 20.20
CA GLY A 164 26.15 -4.46 20.28
C GLY A 164 24.69 -4.79 19.99
N ASP A 165 23.83 -4.43 20.93
CA ASP A 165 22.40 -4.71 20.95
C ASP A 165 21.68 -4.11 19.73
N ASP A 166 21.05 -4.95 18.90
CA ASP A 166 20.09 -4.52 17.88
C ASP A 166 18.96 -5.55 17.86
N GLU A 167 17.78 -5.16 18.36
CA GLU A 167 16.54 -5.92 18.15
C GLU A 167 16.17 -5.87 16.66
N GLU A 168 16.01 -7.04 16.04
CA GLU A 168 15.62 -7.16 14.63
C GLU A 168 14.19 -6.62 14.42
N ALA A 169 14.07 -5.58 13.59
CA ALA A 169 12.77 -5.09 13.13
C ALA A 169 12.11 -6.09 12.17
N GLY A 170 10.85 -6.42 12.42
CA GLY A 170 10.14 -7.46 11.68
C GLY A 170 8.62 -7.29 11.72
N TRP A 171 7.96 -7.96 10.78
CA TRP A 171 6.50 -8.04 10.72
C TRP A 171 6.02 -9.15 11.64
N ASP A 172 5.09 -8.83 12.55
CA ASP A 172 4.48 -9.82 13.42
C ASP A 172 3.41 -10.64 12.68
N ALA A 173 2.94 -11.70 13.34
CA ALA A 173 1.94 -12.61 12.79
C ALA A 173 0.54 -11.99 12.62
N ALA A 174 0.34 -10.75 13.09
CA ALA A 174 -0.87 -9.95 12.94
C ALA A 174 -0.71 -8.85 11.87
N GLY A 175 0.41 -8.78 11.17
CA GLY A 175 0.68 -7.77 10.14
C GLY A 175 1.18 -6.43 10.69
N GLY A 176 1.48 -6.33 11.98
CA GLY A 176 2.10 -5.16 12.59
C GLY A 176 3.61 -5.13 12.37
N PHE A 177 4.16 -3.99 11.98
CA PHE A 177 5.61 -3.78 11.91
C PHE A 177 6.12 -3.26 13.26
N VAL A 178 7.11 -3.93 13.86
CA VAL A 178 7.70 -3.52 15.15
C VAL A 178 9.16 -3.08 14.93
N GLY A 179 9.48 -1.84 15.31
CA GLY A 179 10.84 -1.28 15.35
C GLY A 179 10.84 0.12 15.97
N GLU A 180 11.76 0.40 16.91
CA GLU A 180 11.79 1.69 17.62
C GLU A 180 12.18 2.86 16.70
N GLY A 181 11.45 3.97 16.83
CA GLY A 181 11.84 5.28 16.33
C GLY A 181 11.49 5.56 14.87
N VAL A 182 10.20 5.79 14.62
CA VAL A 182 9.56 6.76 13.69
C VAL A 182 8.06 6.38 13.63
N ARG A 183 7.16 7.35 13.86
CA ARG A 183 5.70 7.12 13.83
C ARG A 183 5.29 6.54 12.47
N LEU A 184 4.55 5.44 12.55
CA LEU A 184 4.33 4.44 11.50
C LEU A 184 3.64 4.97 10.22
N PRO A 185 3.90 4.35 9.06
CA PRO A 185 3.16 4.64 7.83
C PRO A 185 1.71 4.20 7.97
N VAL A 186 0.79 4.93 7.35
CA VAL A 186 -0.65 4.62 7.29
C VAL A 186 -0.89 3.33 6.50
N ALA A 187 -0.69 2.18 7.14
CA ALA A 187 -1.12 0.89 6.65
C ALA A 187 -2.63 0.76 6.89
N VAL A 188 -3.45 1.10 5.89
CA VAL A 188 -4.89 0.80 5.94
C VAL A 188 -5.09 -0.60 5.38
N GLN A 189 -5.34 -1.56 6.26
CA GLN A 189 -5.76 -2.90 5.89
C GLN A 189 -7.28 -3.01 6.03
N ALA A 190 -7.98 -3.48 5.00
CA ALA A 190 -9.35 -3.94 5.17
C ALA A 190 -9.32 -5.30 5.91
N GLU A 191 -9.93 -5.39 7.09
CA GLU A 191 -10.01 -6.65 7.85
C GLU A 191 -11.44 -7.23 7.78
N PRO A 192 -11.59 -8.56 7.69
CA PRO A 192 -12.90 -9.18 7.84
C PRO A 192 -13.40 -8.97 9.28
N ALA A 193 -14.68 -8.61 9.44
CA ALA A 193 -15.29 -8.38 10.74
C ALA A 193 -15.19 -9.64 11.60
N ARG A 194 -14.63 -9.52 12.82
CA ARG A 194 -14.55 -10.63 13.77
C ARG A 194 -15.96 -11.10 14.14
N GLY A 195 -16.40 -12.20 13.52
CA GLY A 195 -17.66 -12.88 13.83
C GLY A 195 -18.77 -12.77 12.78
N GLY A 196 -18.54 -12.13 11.63
CA GLY A 196 -19.45 -12.18 10.48
C GLY A 196 -19.14 -13.37 9.57
N GLY A 197 -20.15 -13.93 8.90
CA GLY A 197 -19.93 -14.84 7.77
C GLY A 197 -19.16 -14.16 6.63
N ASP A 198 -18.93 -14.89 5.53
CA ASP A 198 -18.01 -14.60 4.40
C ASP A 198 -18.14 -13.21 3.70
N GLU A 199 -18.90 -12.25 4.21
CA GLU A 199 -19.28 -11.01 3.51
C GLU A 199 -19.28 -9.74 4.39
N ASP A 200 -18.66 -9.73 5.58
CA ASP A 200 -18.62 -8.53 6.44
C ASP A 200 -17.18 -8.01 6.58
N TRP A 201 -16.86 -6.89 5.92
CA TRP A 201 -15.52 -6.24 5.92
C TRP A 201 -15.53 -4.90 6.66
N ARG A 202 -14.47 -4.59 7.41
CA ARG A 202 -14.29 -3.31 8.11
C ARG A 202 -12.95 -2.66 7.77
N ALA A 203 -12.97 -1.33 7.68
CA ALA A 203 -11.76 -0.54 7.59
C ALA A 203 -10.91 -0.76 8.85
N GLY A 204 -9.69 -1.28 8.69
CA GLY A 204 -8.70 -1.30 9.76
C GLY A 204 -8.29 0.13 10.09
N GLY A 205 -8.15 0.43 11.38
CA GLY A 205 -7.65 1.73 11.84
C GLY A 205 -6.16 1.87 11.55
N VAL A 206 -5.71 3.13 11.44
CA VAL A 206 -4.28 3.46 11.43
C VAL A 206 -3.63 2.82 12.66
N LEU A 207 -2.60 2.00 12.45
CA LEU A 207 -1.78 1.49 13.53
C LEU A 207 -0.96 2.66 14.08
N GLU A 208 -1.47 3.32 15.12
CA GLU A 208 -0.71 4.29 15.89
C GLU A 208 0.34 3.56 16.72
N GLY A 209 1.62 3.76 16.37
CA GLY A 209 2.79 3.32 17.12
C GLY A 209 3.77 4.46 17.30
#